data_AF-A0A397AKP9-F1
#
_entry.id   AF-A0A397AKP9-F1
#
_cell.length_a   1.000
_cell.length_b   1.000
_cell.length_c   1.000
_cell.angle_alpha   90.00
_cell.angle_beta   90.00
_cell.angle_gamma   90.00
#
_symmetry.space_group_name_H-M   'P 1'
#
loop_
_entity.id
_entity.type
_entity.pdbx_description
1 polymer ?
#
loop_
_entity_poly.entity_id
_entity_poly.type
_entity_poly.pdbx_seq_one_letter_code
_entity_poly.pdbx_strand_id
1 'polypeptide(L)'
;LVALNVLGLAYGQGKDFRYKENAKQYVMADNVTPLERRLGTHLPALQLVSVHTSPEAERVRVLCWVNTFNATHDRARAIKATWGRRCNKLLFMSNVEDATIPTVRVVAPPTHEHLWQKHRFALRLLSREFDAASFDWILKCDDDSYVIMDNLKSLLARHAGTPSEPALLGHRMTLQPWIMHHAFGDKQHMPRDYRLLIILFIVLTMLLQHQIESAKSGTGGLYYTPGGGGYAFNAAYLSAITQVLDEPFCIPNAVVPDDWAVSFCMLHLHVVPQDTRDGVGRERFHQYSPEQVYYWPNDTDVLDRQNWHSDHVGIGWKNGSECCAADSVTFHYVHDMALVEAYLYNT
;
A
#
# COMPACT_ATOMS: atom_id res chain seq x y z
N LEU A 1 -18.52 -6.18 40.12
CA LEU A 1 -19.12 -7.38 39.50
C LEU A 1 -20.41 -6.99 38.79
N VAL A 2 -20.29 -6.42 37.60
CA VAL A 2 -21.30 -6.49 36.53
C VAL A 2 -20.49 -6.59 35.24
N ALA A 3 -20.46 -7.79 34.68
CA ALA A 3 -19.79 -8.11 33.44
C ALA A 3 -20.59 -7.50 32.28
N LEU A 4 -20.03 -6.47 31.63
CA LEU A 4 -20.46 -6.05 30.31
C LEU A 4 -19.58 -6.79 29.31
N ASN A 5 -20.16 -7.80 28.68
CA ASN A 5 -19.59 -8.55 27.57
C ASN A 5 -19.06 -7.59 26.50
N VAL A 6 -17.74 -7.46 26.46
CA VAL A 6 -16.99 -7.01 25.29
C VAL A 6 -17.24 -8.08 24.23
N LEU A 7 -18.17 -7.82 23.31
CA LEU A 7 -18.29 -8.58 22.07
C LEU A 7 -16.99 -8.37 21.31
N GLY A 8 -16.08 -9.32 21.47
CA GLY A 8 -14.91 -9.46 20.63
C GLY A 8 -15.32 -9.60 19.16
N LEU A 9 -14.53 -8.95 18.32
CA LEU A 9 -14.24 -9.26 16.93
C LEU A 9 -15.10 -10.37 16.30
N ALA A 10 -16.00 -9.95 15.41
CA ALA A 10 -16.29 -10.71 14.21
C ALA A 10 -16.23 -9.75 13.03
N TYR A 11 -15.00 -9.48 12.55
CA TYR A 11 -14.79 -9.06 11.16
C TYR A 11 -15.32 -10.22 10.32
N GLY A 12 -16.60 -10.15 9.94
CA GLY A 12 -17.26 -11.19 9.17
C GLY A 12 -16.55 -11.34 7.84
N GLN A 13 -15.93 -12.49 7.62
CA GLN A 13 -15.50 -12.93 6.31
C GLN A 13 -16.74 -13.15 5.40
N GLY A 14 -17.33 -12.06 4.92
CA GLY A 14 -18.24 -12.11 3.78
C GLY A 14 -17.42 -12.42 2.53
N LYS A 15 -17.20 -13.70 2.24
CA LYS A 15 -16.60 -14.11 0.96
C LYS A 15 -17.57 -13.70 -0.15
N ASP A 16 -17.23 -12.74 -0.99
CA ASP A 16 -17.97 -12.50 -2.23
C ASP A 16 -17.88 -13.76 -3.11
N PHE A 17 -18.90 -14.59 -3.18
CA PHE A 17 -18.75 -15.89 -3.87
C PHE A 17 -18.68 -15.77 -5.40
N ARG A 18 -19.04 -14.60 -5.99
CA ARG A 18 -19.07 -14.40 -7.46
C ARG A 18 -17.67 -14.51 -8.08
N TYR A 19 -16.62 -14.05 -7.39
CA TYR A 19 -15.25 -14.10 -7.93
C TYR A 19 -14.66 -15.50 -8.04
N LYS A 20 -15.02 -16.39 -7.10
CA LYS A 20 -14.52 -17.77 -7.12
C LYS A 20 -15.00 -18.50 -8.35
N GLU A 21 -16.14 -18.12 -8.91
CA GLU A 21 -16.71 -18.78 -10.09
C GLU A 21 -15.90 -18.49 -11.35
N ASN A 22 -15.45 -17.25 -11.57
CA ASN A 22 -14.63 -16.90 -12.72
C ASN A 22 -13.26 -17.60 -12.69
N ALA A 23 -12.58 -17.59 -11.55
CA ALA A 23 -11.30 -18.28 -11.39
C ALA A 23 -11.45 -19.81 -11.50
N LYS A 24 -12.56 -20.40 -11.01
CA LYS A 24 -12.87 -21.83 -11.16
C LYS A 24 -13.10 -22.25 -12.62
N GLN A 25 -13.50 -21.33 -13.48
CA GLN A 25 -13.68 -21.60 -14.92
C GLN A 25 -12.37 -21.54 -15.70
N TYR A 26 -11.28 -21.09 -15.09
CA TYR A 26 -9.99 -21.04 -15.76
C TYR A 26 -9.49 -22.44 -16.10
N VAL A 27 -9.24 -22.66 -17.39
CA VAL A 27 -8.62 -23.86 -17.91
C VAL A 27 -7.25 -23.48 -18.46
N MET A 28 -6.20 -24.05 -17.86
CA MET A 28 -4.83 -23.89 -18.34
C MET A 28 -4.71 -24.45 -19.76
N ALA A 29 -3.96 -23.77 -20.63
CA ALA A 29 -3.63 -24.29 -21.94
C ALA A 29 -2.71 -25.52 -21.83
N ASP A 30 -2.85 -26.47 -22.76
CA ASP A 30 -2.10 -27.74 -22.73
C ASP A 30 -0.58 -27.55 -22.91
N ASN A 31 -0.16 -26.44 -23.52
CA ASN A 31 1.22 -26.18 -23.93
C ASN A 31 2.04 -25.32 -22.94
N VAL A 32 1.59 -25.17 -21.69
CA VAL A 32 2.35 -24.41 -20.68
C VAL A 32 3.51 -25.20 -20.07
N THR A 33 4.55 -24.49 -19.68
CA THR A 33 5.70 -25.03 -18.95
C THR A 33 5.32 -25.56 -17.56
N PRO A 34 6.14 -26.44 -16.93
CA PRO A 34 5.89 -26.87 -15.56
C PRO A 34 5.83 -25.72 -14.54
N LEU A 35 6.58 -24.65 -14.77
CA LEU A 35 6.61 -23.45 -13.93
C LEU A 35 5.29 -22.68 -14.03
N GLU A 36 4.83 -22.42 -15.26
CA GLU A 36 3.54 -21.78 -15.53
C GLU A 36 2.36 -22.58 -14.98
N ARG A 37 2.43 -23.92 -15.06
CA ARG A 37 1.42 -24.79 -14.47
C ARG A 37 1.32 -24.62 -12.95
N ARG A 38 2.42 -24.37 -12.26
CA ARG A 38 2.42 -24.12 -10.81
C ARG A 38 1.83 -22.75 -10.45
N LEU A 39 1.96 -21.76 -11.34
CA LEU A 39 1.35 -20.43 -11.13
C LEU A 39 -0.18 -20.50 -11.18
N GLY A 40 -0.74 -21.41 -11.96
CA GLY A 40 -2.19 -21.63 -12.02
C GLY A 40 -2.95 -20.35 -12.36
N THR A 41 -3.94 -20.00 -11.54
CA THR A 41 -4.78 -18.81 -11.70
C THR A 41 -4.03 -17.48 -11.61
N HIS A 42 -2.78 -17.46 -11.15
CA HIS A 42 -1.95 -16.25 -11.18
C HIS A 42 -1.35 -15.97 -12.56
N LEU A 43 -1.24 -16.99 -13.41
CA LEU A 43 -0.51 -16.92 -14.68
C LEU A 43 -1.04 -15.81 -15.62
N PRO A 44 -2.36 -15.64 -15.85
CA PRO A 44 -2.83 -14.70 -16.87
C PRO A 44 -2.47 -13.25 -16.60
N ALA A 45 -2.53 -12.79 -15.35
CA ALA A 45 -2.05 -11.44 -15.00
C ALA A 45 -0.52 -11.34 -15.16
N LEU A 46 0.23 -12.34 -14.70
CA LEU A 46 1.69 -12.34 -14.80
C LEU A 46 2.19 -12.39 -16.25
N GLN A 47 1.43 -12.96 -17.18
CA GLN A 47 1.73 -12.94 -18.62
C GLN A 47 1.62 -11.55 -19.25
N LEU A 48 0.87 -10.63 -18.64
CA LEU A 48 0.76 -9.25 -19.11
C LEU A 48 1.94 -8.37 -18.67
N VAL A 49 2.74 -8.85 -17.71
CA VAL A 49 3.80 -8.09 -17.07
C VAL A 49 5.16 -8.47 -17.66
N SER A 50 6.01 -7.48 -17.85
CA SER A 50 7.39 -7.65 -18.29
C SER A 50 8.32 -6.93 -17.32
N VAL A 51 9.52 -7.49 -17.14
CA VAL A 51 10.58 -6.84 -16.36
C VAL A 51 11.27 -5.82 -17.26
N HIS A 52 11.23 -4.56 -16.86
CA HIS A 52 11.79 -3.41 -17.55
C HIS A 52 12.86 -2.77 -16.67
N THR A 53 14.03 -2.53 -17.25
CA THR A 53 15.11 -1.79 -16.61
C THR A 53 15.65 -0.72 -17.56
N SER A 54 16.25 0.33 -17.01
CA SER A 54 16.95 1.37 -17.76
C SER A 54 18.28 1.72 -17.08
N PRO A 55 19.26 2.29 -17.81
CA PRO A 55 20.51 2.75 -17.20
C PRO A 55 20.30 3.76 -16.06
N GLU A 56 19.24 4.57 -16.12
CA GLU A 56 18.86 5.49 -15.06
C GLU A 56 18.32 4.75 -13.84
N ALA A 57 17.55 3.68 -14.05
CA ALA A 57 17.01 2.83 -12.98
C ALA A 57 18.11 2.21 -12.12
N GLU A 58 19.25 1.83 -12.71
CA GLU A 58 20.41 1.26 -11.99
C GLU A 58 21.00 2.24 -10.96
N ARG A 59 20.85 3.56 -11.21
CA ARG A 59 21.36 4.60 -10.31
C ARG A 59 20.40 4.91 -9.17
N VAL A 60 19.14 4.50 -9.25
CA VAL A 60 18.13 4.77 -8.22
C VAL A 60 18.40 3.92 -6.99
N ARG A 61 18.60 4.58 -5.85
CA ARG A 61 18.86 3.95 -4.56
C ARG A 61 17.57 3.84 -3.76
N VAL A 62 17.10 2.61 -3.55
CA VAL A 62 15.86 2.34 -2.82
C VAL A 62 16.14 1.67 -1.49
N LEU A 63 15.67 2.29 -0.41
CA LEU A 63 15.53 1.66 0.90
C LEU A 63 14.18 0.96 0.97
N CYS A 64 14.18 -0.35 1.11
CA CYS A 64 12.98 -1.16 1.29
C CYS A 64 12.70 -1.36 2.77
N TRP A 65 11.54 -0.91 3.22
CA TRP A 65 10.97 -1.16 4.53
C TRP A 65 9.78 -2.12 4.37
N VAL A 66 9.94 -3.33 4.91
CA VAL A 66 8.89 -4.35 4.93
C VAL A 66 8.30 -4.46 6.34
N ASN A 67 6.98 -4.36 6.45
CA ASN A 67 6.26 -4.64 7.68
C ASN A 67 6.04 -6.14 7.85
N THR A 68 6.47 -6.70 8.99
CA THR A 68 6.26 -8.10 9.36
C THR A 68 6.03 -8.26 10.86
N PHE A 69 5.82 -9.49 11.33
CA PHE A 69 5.79 -9.83 12.75
C PHE A 69 6.28 -11.26 12.94
N ASN A 70 6.57 -11.65 14.19
CA ASN A 70 7.20 -12.93 14.52
C ASN A 70 6.59 -14.18 13.85
N ALA A 71 5.28 -14.22 13.62
CA ALA A 71 4.63 -15.39 13.01
C ALA A 71 4.81 -15.49 11.48
N THR A 72 5.22 -14.41 10.81
CA THR A 72 5.37 -14.33 9.35
C THR A 72 6.82 -14.09 8.90
N HIS A 73 7.79 -14.37 9.78
CA HIS A 73 9.22 -14.28 9.46
C HIS A 73 9.66 -15.24 8.32
N ASP A 74 8.89 -16.29 8.04
CA ASP A 74 9.08 -17.14 6.86
C ASP A 74 8.86 -16.35 5.55
N ARG A 75 7.85 -15.48 5.50
CA ARG A 75 7.61 -14.59 4.37
C ARG A 75 8.72 -13.55 4.21
N ALA A 76 9.18 -12.97 5.32
CA ALA A 76 10.33 -12.07 5.32
C ALA A 76 11.62 -12.76 4.81
N ARG A 77 11.84 -14.03 5.17
CA ARG A 77 12.93 -14.85 4.60
C ARG A 77 12.77 -15.06 3.10
N ALA A 78 11.55 -15.33 2.62
CA ALA A 78 11.28 -15.46 1.20
C ALA A 78 11.60 -14.15 0.45
N ILE A 79 11.14 -13.01 0.96
CA ILE A 79 11.48 -11.67 0.41
C ILE A 79 13.00 -11.47 0.34
N LYS A 80 13.72 -11.77 1.42
CA LYS A 80 15.18 -11.65 1.49
C LYS A 80 15.89 -12.54 0.45
N ALA A 81 15.31 -13.69 0.13
CA ALA A 81 15.84 -14.64 -0.84
C ALA A 81 15.49 -14.31 -2.30
N THR A 82 14.44 -13.50 -2.53
CA THR A 82 13.92 -13.14 -3.86
C THR A 82 14.11 -11.64 -4.14
N TRP A 83 13.03 -10.88 -4.33
CA TRP A 83 13.04 -9.50 -4.79
C TRP A 83 13.80 -8.54 -3.88
N GLY A 84 13.85 -8.84 -2.57
CA GLY A 84 14.57 -8.02 -1.58
C GLY A 84 16.07 -7.89 -1.87
N ARG A 85 16.65 -8.81 -2.66
CA ARG A 85 18.06 -8.76 -3.10
C ARG A 85 18.37 -7.56 -4.01
N ARG A 86 17.36 -6.97 -4.64
CA ARG A 86 17.48 -5.82 -5.56
C ARG A 86 17.29 -4.47 -4.86
N CYS A 87 16.97 -4.47 -3.56
CA CYS A 87 16.96 -3.26 -2.73
C CYS A 87 18.39 -2.81 -2.43
N ASN A 88 18.63 -1.50 -2.36
CA ASN A 88 19.94 -0.98 -1.95
C ASN A 88 20.11 -1.13 -0.43
N LYS A 89 19.02 -1.05 0.32
CA LYS A 89 18.94 -1.40 1.74
C LYS A 89 17.61 -2.08 2.02
N LEU A 90 17.61 -3.13 2.83
CA LEU A 90 16.41 -3.89 3.18
C LEU A 90 16.29 -3.98 4.70
N LEU A 91 15.14 -3.54 5.22
CA LEU A 91 14.82 -3.55 6.64
C LEU A 91 13.46 -4.22 6.85
N PHE A 92 13.38 -5.08 7.86
CA PHE A 92 12.13 -5.72 8.27
C PHE A 92 11.67 -5.15 9.61
N MET A 93 10.57 -4.40 9.65
CA MET A 93 10.02 -3.87 10.90
C MET A 93 9.15 -4.93 11.57
N SER A 94 9.65 -5.50 12.67
CA SER A 94 9.02 -6.60 13.40
C SER A 94 8.84 -6.27 14.89
N ASN A 95 8.04 -7.05 15.61
CA ASN A 95 7.91 -6.97 17.06
C ASN A 95 9.04 -7.69 17.81
N VAL A 96 9.83 -8.50 17.12
CA VAL A 96 10.98 -9.23 17.67
C VAL A 96 12.23 -9.03 16.83
N GLU A 97 13.38 -9.03 17.49
CA GLU A 97 14.67 -9.15 16.82
C GLU A 97 14.88 -10.61 16.39
N ASP A 98 15.33 -10.80 15.16
CA ASP A 98 15.69 -12.10 14.59
C ASP A 98 17.03 -11.89 13.89
N ALA A 99 18.04 -12.71 14.18
CA ALA A 99 19.35 -12.54 13.55
C ALA A 99 19.40 -13.10 12.11
N THR A 100 18.43 -13.96 11.73
CA THR A 100 18.41 -14.63 10.42
C THR A 100 17.85 -13.73 9.31
N ILE A 101 17.00 -12.77 9.68
CA ILE A 101 16.47 -11.70 8.84
C ILE A 101 16.75 -10.38 9.55
N PRO A 102 17.36 -9.36 8.94
CA PRO A 102 17.78 -8.16 9.67
C PRO A 102 16.56 -7.32 10.11
N THR A 103 15.89 -7.76 11.18
CA THR A 103 14.70 -7.10 11.70
C THR A 103 15.09 -5.96 12.62
N VAL A 104 14.27 -4.93 12.57
CA VAL A 104 14.26 -3.83 13.51
C VAL A 104 13.07 -4.06 14.43
N ARG A 105 13.34 -4.10 15.73
CA ARG A 105 12.28 -4.21 16.73
C ARG A 105 11.53 -2.90 16.89
N VAL A 106 10.26 -2.89 16.49
CA VAL A 106 9.33 -1.79 16.71
C VAL A 106 8.64 -1.96 18.05
N VAL A 107 8.68 -0.91 18.88
CA VAL A 107 8.04 -0.88 20.19
C VAL A 107 6.60 -0.36 20.03
N ALA A 108 5.72 -1.23 19.54
CA ALA A 108 4.28 -1.01 19.48
C ALA A 108 3.55 -2.36 19.61
N PRO A 109 2.28 -2.40 20.10
CA PRO A 109 1.51 -3.65 20.12
C PRO A 109 1.45 -4.28 18.71
N PRO A 110 1.71 -5.59 18.57
CA PRO A 110 1.74 -6.26 17.27
C PRO A 110 0.33 -6.63 16.78
N THR A 111 -0.59 -5.67 16.76
CA THR A 111 -1.95 -5.88 16.25
C THR A 111 -2.21 -4.97 15.06
N HIS A 112 -3.09 -5.43 14.17
CA HIS A 112 -3.51 -4.67 12.99
C HIS A 112 -4.06 -3.27 13.35
N GLU A 113 -4.70 -3.17 14.51
CA GLU A 113 -5.27 -1.91 15.03
C GLU A 113 -4.18 -0.86 15.40
N HIS A 114 -2.96 -1.30 15.72
CA HIS A 114 -1.86 -0.42 16.12
C HIS A 114 -0.86 -0.16 14.99
N LEU A 115 -1.21 -0.46 13.74
CA LEU A 115 -0.35 -0.22 12.57
C LEU A 115 0.08 1.24 12.49
N TRP A 116 -0.80 2.20 12.80
CA TRP A 116 -0.40 3.61 12.81
C TRP A 116 0.76 3.90 13.77
N GLN A 117 0.73 3.35 14.99
CA GLN A 117 1.82 3.55 15.96
C GLN A 117 3.12 2.89 15.51
N LYS A 118 3.03 1.70 14.91
CA LYS A 118 4.18 1.02 14.29
C LYS A 118 4.77 1.87 13.16
N HIS A 119 3.90 2.45 12.33
CA HIS A 119 4.27 3.29 11.20
C HIS A 119 5.00 4.58 11.66
N ARG A 120 4.46 5.28 12.66
CA ARG A 120 5.10 6.48 13.26
C ARG A 120 6.48 6.16 13.81
N PHE A 121 6.63 5.04 14.52
CA PHE A 121 7.93 4.60 15.04
C PHE A 121 8.93 4.36 13.89
N ALA A 122 8.51 3.65 12.84
CA ALA A 122 9.35 3.36 11.69
C ALA A 122 9.78 4.65 10.96
N LEU A 123 8.87 5.60 10.71
CA LEU A 123 9.22 6.89 10.11
C LEU A 123 10.25 7.67 10.94
N ARG A 124 10.06 7.75 12.27
CA ARG A 124 11.03 8.40 13.17
C ARG A 124 12.39 7.71 13.14
N LEU A 125 12.39 6.38 13.15
CA LEU A 125 13.62 5.60 13.06
C LEU A 125 14.33 5.87 11.73
N LEU A 126 13.63 5.78 10.61
CA LEU A 126 14.22 6.01 9.29
C LEU A 126 14.82 7.42 9.18
N SER A 127 14.10 8.43 9.67
CA SER A 127 14.57 9.83 9.69
C SER A 127 15.79 10.07 10.59
N ARG A 128 15.91 9.30 11.68
CA ARG A 128 17.05 9.40 12.59
C ARG A 128 18.29 8.66 12.08
N GLU A 129 18.10 7.46 11.53
CA GLU A 129 19.21 6.54 11.20
C GLU A 129 19.77 6.75 9.79
N PHE A 130 19.02 7.39 8.89
CA PHE A 130 19.43 7.58 7.50
C PHE A 130 19.30 9.04 7.10
N ASP A 131 20.38 9.58 6.55
CA ASP A 131 20.35 10.90 5.93
C ASP A 131 19.69 10.85 4.54
N ALA A 132 19.28 12.02 4.03
CA ALA A 132 18.72 12.15 2.69
C ALA A 132 19.71 11.75 1.58
N ALA A 133 21.01 11.64 1.90
CA ALA A 133 22.03 11.17 0.97
C ALA A 133 22.11 9.64 0.89
N SER A 134 21.50 8.89 1.82
CA SER A 134 21.60 7.42 1.90
C SER A 134 20.72 6.67 0.91
N PHE A 135 19.63 7.29 0.45
CA PHE A 135 18.69 6.73 -0.51
C PHE A 135 17.99 7.86 -1.26
N ASP A 136 17.47 7.56 -2.45
CA ASP A 136 16.66 8.51 -3.22
C ASP A 136 15.17 8.30 -2.89
N TRP A 137 14.80 7.04 -2.63
CA TRP A 137 13.43 6.61 -2.35
C TRP A 137 13.36 5.58 -1.24
N ILE A 138 12.27 5.59 -0.49
CA ILE A 138 11.87 4.54 0.43
C ILE A 138 10.65 3.84 -0.15
N LEU A 139 10.68 2.51 -0.18
CA LEU A 139 9.53 1.66 -0.47
C LEU A 139 9.01 1.08 0.85
N LYS A 140 7.75 1.33 1.20
CA LYS A 140 7.03 0.62 2.26
C LYS A 140 6.15 -0.46 1.63
N CYS A 141 6.17 -1.69 2.15
CA CYS A 141 5.19 -2.73 1.81
C CYS A 141 4.99 -3.73 2.96
N ASP A 142 4.01 -4.61 2.81
CA ASP A 142 3.76 -5.72 3.75
C ASP A 142 4.51 -7.01 3.30
N ASP A 143 4.62 -7.99 4.20
CA ASP A 143 5.45 -9.18 4.00
C ASP A 143 4.89 -10.24 3.02
N ASP A 144 3.68 -10.02 2.51
CA ASP A 144 3.04 -10.79 1.44
C ASP A 144 2.90 -9.97 0.14
N SER A 145 3.69 -8.92 -0.01
CA SER A 145 3.86 -8.20 -1.29
C SER A 145 5.08 -8.67 -2.08
N TYR A 146 4.88 -8.95 -3.36
CA TYR A 146 5.96 -9.17 -4.32
C TYR A 146 6.23 -7.89 -5.11
N VAL A 147 7.49 -7.50 -5.20
CA VAL A 147 7.91 -6.24 -5.85
C VAL A 147 8.84 -6.53 -7.03
N ILE A 148 8.47 -6.05 -8.21
CA ILE A 148 9.33 -6.06 -9.39
C ILE A 148 10.24 -4.84 -9.31
N MET A 149 11.36 -4.98 -8.58
CA MET A 149 12.25 -3.87 -8.24
C MET A 149 12.81 -3.12 -9.46
N ASP A 150 13.03 -3.81 -10.59
CA ASP A 150 13.45 -3.20 -11.85
C ASP A 150 12.37 -2.24 -12.39
N ASN A 151 11.10 -2.65 -12.35
CA ASN A 151 9.96 -1.82 -12.77
C ASN A 151 9.77 -0.65 -11.79
N LEU A 152 9.93 -0.88 -10.48
CA LEU A 152 9.91 0.18 -9.48
C LEU A 152 11.00 1.22 -9.81
N LYS A 153 12.26 0.80 -9.92
CA LYS A 153 13.38 1.72 -10.16
C LYS A 153 13.23 2.47 -11.49
N SER A 154 12.73 1.82 -12.53
CA SER A 154 12.41 2.46 -13.81
C SER A 154 11.28 3.51 -13.69
N LEU A 155 10.26 3.24 -12.86
CA LEU A 155 9.24 4.24 -12.54
C LEU A 155 9.80 5.41 -11.74
N LEU A 156 10.61 5.13 -10.71
CA LEU A 156 11.22 6.15 -9.85
C LEU A 156 12.23 7.02 -10.60
N ALA A 157 12.99 6.46 -11.53
CA ALA A 157 13.95 7.19 -12.36
C ALA A 157 13.28 8.31 -13.17
N ARG A 158 12.03 8.11 -13.62
CA ARG A 158 11.21 9.13 -14.30
C ARG A 158 10.89 10.33 -13.40
N HIS A 159 11.01 10.17 -12.08
CA HIS A 159 10.70 11.18 -11.07
C HIS A 159 11.96 11.73 -10.37
N ALA A 160 13.16 11.27 -10.73
CA ALA A 160 14.41 11.60 -10.06
C ALA A 160 14.83 13.10 -10.14
N GLY A 161 14.09 13.92 -10.90
CA GLY A 161 14.32 15.37 -11.04
C GLY A 161 13.58 16.27 -10.03
N THR A 162 12.78 15.73 -9.10
CA THR A 162 12.01 16.51 -8.11
C THR A 162 12.48 16.37 -6.65
N PRO A 163 13.79 16.24 -6.32
CA PRO A 163 14.23 15.85 -4.98
C PRO A 163 13.91 16.86 -3.87
N SER A 164 13.56 18.10 -4.20
CA SER A 164 13.16 19.12 -3.22
C SER A 164 11.70 19.02 -2.76
N GLU A 165 10.82 18.39 -3.55
CA GLU A 165 9.39 18.35 -3.26
C GLU A 165 8.99 16.96 -2.76
N PRO A 166 8.18 16.85 -1.69
CA PRO A 166 7.62 15.58 -1.24
C PRO A 166 6.85 14.85 -2.34
N ALA A 167 7.21 13.59 -2.58
CA ALA A 167 6.54 12.76 -3.58
C ALA A 167 6.11 11.41 -2.97
N LEU A 168 4.93 10.94 -3.38
CA LEU A 168 4.34 9.66 -3.00
C LEU A 168 3.78 8.96 -4.24
N LEU A 169 4.31 7.77 -4.53
CA LEU A 169 3.93 6.92 -5.65
C LEU A 169 3.44 5.58 -5.12
N GLY A 170 2.23 5.19 -5.48
CA GLY A 170 1.68 3.90 -5.11
C GLY A 170 0.36 3.70 -5.80
N HIS A 171 -0.47 2.80 -5.27
CA HIS A 171 -1.85 2.73 -5.71
C HIS A 171 -2.59 3.97 -5.23
N ARG A 172 -3.47 4.53 -6.06
CA ARG A 172 -4.31 5.64 -5.65
C ARG A 172 -5.73 5.12 -5.50
N MET A 173 -6.25 5.21 -4.28
CA MET A 173 -7.62 4.87 -3.93
C MET A 173 -8.34 6.11 -3.38
N THR A 174 -9.65 6.04 -3.31
CA THR A 174 -10.54 7.09 -2.81
C THR A 174 -11.13 6.65 -1.47
N LEU A 175 -10.68 7.28 -0.39
CA LEU A 175 -11.26 7.09 0.93
C LEU A 175 -12.63 7.74 0.99
N GLN A 176 -13.64 6.91 1.19
CA GLN A 176 -15.02 7.33 1.07
C GLN A 176 -15.53 8.12 2.29
N PRO A 177 -16.36 9.17 2.11
CA PRO A 177 -16.82 10.02 3.22
C PRO A 177 -17.56 9.29 4.35
N TRP A 178 -18.34 8.25 4.05
CA TRP A 178 -19.05 7.46 5.08
C TRP A 178 -18.12 6.53 5.86
N ILE A 179 -17.01 6.07 5.28
CA ILE A 179 -15.99 5.30 6.00
C ILE A 179 -15.35 6.19 7.06
N MET A 180 -15.02 7.44 6.71
CA MET A 180 -14.56 8.43 7.69
C MET A 180 -15.63 8.71 8.75
N HIS A 181 -16.90 8.87 8.36
CA HIS A 181 -17.98 9.05 9.33
C HIS A 181 -18.21 7.81 10.21
N HIS A 182 -17.91 6.60 9.78
CA HIS A 182 -18.06 5.40 10.62
C HIS A 182 -16.88 5.22 11.56
N ALA A 183 -15.65 5.36 11.05
CA ALA A 183 -14.42 5.25 11.83
C ALA A 183 -14.31 6.33 12.90
N PHE A 184 -14.85 7.53 12.63
CA PHE A 184 -14.75 8.67 13.55
C PHE A 184 -16.10 9.09 14.15
N GLY A 185 -17.24 8.77 13.56
CA GLY A 185 -18.51 9.48 13.80
C GLY A 185 -19.51 8.87 14.78
N ASP A 186 -19.13 7.97 15.69
CA ASP A 186 -19.92 7.85 16.92
C ASP A 186 -19.69 9.10 17.77
N LYS A 187 -20.60 10.08 17.62
CA LYS A 187 -20.56 11.34 18.34
C LYS A 187 -20.57 11.16 19.87
N GLN A 188 -21.07 10.04 20.40
CA GLN A 188 -21.12 9.80 21.85
C GLN A 188 -19.78 9.32 22.43
N HIS A 189 -18.91 8.71 21.60
CA HIS A 189 -17.60 8.19 22.01
C HIS A 189 -16.42 8.96 21.40
N MET A 190 -16.67 9.93 20.51
CA MET A 190 -15.64 10.76 19.88
C MET A 190 -14.93 11.67 20.92
N PRO A 191 -13.60 11.55 21.12
CA PRO A 191 -12.85 12.46 21.97
C PRO A 191 -12.95 13.89 21.44
N ARG A 192 -12.98 14.90 22.33
CA ARG A 192 -13.21 16.32 21.96
C ARG A 192 -12.27 16.84 20.86
N ASP A 193 -11.05 16.33 20.81
CA ASP A 193 -10.02 16.73 19.83
C ASP A 193 -10.39 16.36 18.38
N TYR A 194 -11.17 15.29 18.17
CA TYR A 194 -11.60 14.84 16.84
C TYR A 194 -12.76 15.66 16.26
N ARG A 195 -13.62 16.23 17.12
CA ARG A 195 -14.66 17.18 16.68
C ARG A 195 -14.06 18.46 16.13
N LEU A 196 -12.99 18.93 16.78
CA LEU A 196 -12.19 20.04 16.29
C LEU A 196 -11.52 19.67 14.96
N LEU A 197 -11.03 18.43 14.78
CA LEU A 197 -10.45 17.98 13.52
C LEU A 197 -11.43 17.99 12.35
N ILE A 198 -12.66 17.51 12.53
CA ILE A 198 -13.69 17.52 11.48
C ILE A 198 -14.09 18.96 11.15
N ILE A 199 -14.24 19.82 12.17
CA ILE A 199 -14.55 21.24 11.96
C ILE A 199 -13.36 21.94 11.28
N LEU A 200 -12.13 21.64 11.68
CA LEU A 200 -10.91 22.18 11.08
C LEU A 200 -10.77 21.68 9.65
N PHE A 201 -11.03 20.40 9.36
CA PHE A 201 -11.07 19.84 8.01
C PHE A 201 -12.12 20.53 7.15
N ILE A 202 -13.34 20.75 7.67
CA ILE A 202 -14.39 21.49 6.97
C ILE A 202 -13.97 22.95 6.72
N VAL A 203 -13.43 23.64 7.73
CA VAL A 203 -12.99 25.04 7.63
C VAL A 203 -11.78 25.20 6.71
N LEU A 204 -10.81 24.28 6.78
CA LEU A 204 -9.66 24.18 5.88
C LEU A 204 -10.15 23.90 4.44
N THR A 205 -11.17 23.06 4.26
CA THR A 205 -11.81 22.84 2.96
C THR A 205 -12.56 24.04 2.41
N MET A 206 -13.08 24.92 3.27
CA MET A 206 -13.70 26.18 2.87
C MET A 206 -12.69 27.31 2.62
N LEU A 207 -11.51 27.27 3.26
CA LEU A 207 -10.47 28.31 3.12
C LEU A 207 -9.42 28.01 2.04
N LEU A 208 -9.21 26.74 1.67
CA LEU A 208 -8.20 26.27 0.70
C LEU A 208 -8.82 25.62 -0.55
N GLN A 209 -9.93 26.19 -1.01
CA GLN A 209 -10.82 25.61 -2.02
C GLN A 209 -10.13 25.25 -3.35
N HIS A 210 -9.00 25.87 -3.69
CA HIS A 210 -8.27 25.59 -4.94
C HIS A 210 -7.25 24.42 -4.85
N GLN A 211 -6.63 24.18 -3.68
CA GLN A 211 -5.64 23.10 -3.54
C GLN A 211 -6.26 21.75 -3.20
N ILE A 212 -7.49 21.76 -2.68
CA ILE A 212 -8.21 20.56 -2.24
C ILE A 212 -8.86 19.80 -3.40
N GLU A 213 -9.09 20.45 -4.55
CA GLU A 213 -9.53 19.77 -5.78
C GLU A 213 -8.53 18.69 -6.22
N SER A 214 -7.22 18.94 -6.06
CA SER A 214 -6.18 17.96 -6.42
C SER A 214 -6.16 16.72 -5.51
N ALA A 215 -6.68 16.85 -4.29
CA ALA A 215 -6.71 15.80 -3.27
C ALA A 215 -8.02 14.99 -3.27
N LYS A 216 -9.03 15.45 -4.01
CA LYS A 216 -10.34 14.83 -4.04
C LYS A 216 -10.55 14.10 -5.36
N SER A 217 -11.28 13.00 -5.31
CA SER A 217 -11.80 12.42 -6.55
C SER A 217 -12.88 13.33 -7.13
N GLY A 218 -13.02 13.35 -8.46
CA GLY A 218 -14.13 14.06 -9.13
C GLY A 218 -15.52 13.58 -8.71
N THR A 219 -15.61 12.41 -8.06
CA THR A 219 -16.83 11.83 -7.49
C THR A 219 -16.97 12.04 -5.97
N GLY A 220 -16.07 12.81 -5.34
CA GLY A 220 -15.99 12.97 -3.89
C GLY A 220 -15.04 11.97 -3.20
N GLY A 221 -14.78 12.15 -1.91
CA GLY A 221 -13.77 11.36 -1.16
C GLY A 221 -12.34 11.89 -1.31
N LEU A 222 -11.42 11.36 -0.51
CA LEU A 222 -10.01 11.79 -0.45
C LEU A 222 -9.10 10.76 -1.09
N TYR A 223 -8.14 11.19 -1.90
CA TYR A 223 -7.12 10.29 -2.38
C TYR A 223 -6.19 9.84 -1.25
N TYR A 224 -5.99 8.53 -1.16
CA TYR A 224 -5.05 7.90 -0.24
C TYR A 224 -4.30 6.78 -0.96
N THR A 225 -3.19 6.34 -0.35
CA THR A 225 -2.43 5.20 -0.85
C THR A 225 -2.48 4.05 0.14
N PRO A 226 -3.16 2.94 -0.21
CA PRO A 226 -3.25 1.76 0.65
C PRO A 226 -1.90 1.13 0.92
N GLY A 227 -1.74 0.58 2.12
CA GLY A 227 -0.45 0.13 2.62
C GLY A 227 0.05 -1.23 2.13
N GLY A 228 -0.86 -2.14 1.74
CA GLY A 228 -0.56 -3.57 1.53
C GLY A 228 0.39 -3.84 0.36
N GLY A 229 -0.09 -3.54 -0.86
CA GLY A 229 0.69 -3.63 -2.11
C GLY A 229 1.88 -2.67 -2.16
N GLY A 230 1.99 -1.79 -1.17
CA GLY A 230 3.13 -0.91 -0.96
C GLY A 230 3.11 0.38 -1.78
N TYR A 231 4.00 1.28 -1.38
CA TYR A 231 4.17 2.60 -1.97
C TYR A 231 5.58 3.13 -1.74
N ALA A 232 6.04 3.99 -2.63
CA ALA A 232 7.34 4.62 -2.58
C ALA A 232 7.22 6.13 -2.32
N PHE A 233 8.09 6.67 -1.48
CA PHE A 233 8.18 8.09 -1.20
C PHE A 233 9.63 8.55 -1.08
N ASN A 234 9.90 9.82 -1.35
CA ASN A 234 11.26 10.36 -1.37
C ASN A 234 11.70 10.93 0.00
N ALA A 235 12.96 11.33 0.11
CA ALA A 235 13.52 11.90 1.34
C ALA A 235 12.80 13.19 1.79
N ALA A 236 12.36 14.03 0.84
CA ALA A 236 11.57 15.23 1.14
C ALA A 236 10.24 14.88 1.83
N TYR A 237 9.57 13.82 1.36
CA TYR A 237 8.37 13.29 2.01
C TYR A 237 8.65 12.80 3.44
N LEU A 238 9.72 12.02 3.64
CA LEU A 238 10.10 11.56 4.98
C LEU A 238 10.37 12.73 5.94
N SER A 239 11.11 13.74 5.47
CA SER A 239 11.40 14.95 6.24
C SER A 239 10.11 15.70 6.59
N ALA A 240 9.21 15.88 5.64
CA ALA A 240 7.95 16.59 5.83
C ALA A 240 7.04 15.86 6.83
N ILE A 241 6.80 14.55 6.64
CA ILE A 241 5.88 13.80 7.51
C ILE A 241 6.39 13.71 8.94
N THR A 242 7.70 13.54 9.14
CA THR A 242 8.30 13.35 10.48
C THR A 242 8.21 14.59 11.36
N GLN A 243 8.11 15.78 10.76
CA GLN A 243 7.92 17.04 11.48
C GLN A 243 6.51 17.21 12.05
N VAL A 244 5.52 16.50 11.50
CA VAL A 244 4.10 16.68 11.86
C VAL A 244 3.46 15.49 12.58
N LEU A 245 4.22 14.41 12.82
CA LEU A 245 3.68 13.16 13.41
C LEU A 245 3.00 13.30 14.78
N ASP A 246 3.24 14.40 15.50
CA ASP A 246 2.64 14.69 16.80
C ASP A 246 1.54 15.76 16.73
N GLU A 247 1.32 16.34 15.55
CA GLU A 247 0.29 17.35 15.36
C GLU A 247 -1.11 16.74 15.47
N PRO A 248 -2.11 17.47 16.00
CA PRO A 248 -3.46 16.95 16.17
C PRO A 248 -4.06 16.40 14.87
N PHE A 249 -3.82 17.06 13.73
CA PHE A 249 -4.33 16.63 12.42
C PHE A 249 -3.75 15.29 11.93
N CYS A 250 -2.62 14.87 12.50
CA CYS A 250 -2.01 13.55 12.31
C CYS A 250 -2.56 12.48 13.25
N ILE A 251 -3.54 12.81 14.10
CA ILE A 251 -4.26 11.89 14.98
C ILE A 251 -3.33 10.92 15.74
N PRO A 252 -2.30 11.42 16.46
CA PRO A 252 -1.19 10.62 16.96
C PRO A 252 -1.58 9.55 17.98
N ASN A 253 -2.74 9.67 18.62
CA ASN A 253 -3.24 8.73 19.63
C ASN A 253 -4.39 7.85 19.09
N ALA A 254 -4.71 7.95 17.79
CA ALA A 254 -5.74 7.15 17.16
C ALA A 254 -5.33 5.69 17.01
N VAL A 255 -6.34 4.82 17.04
CA VAL A 255 -6.26 3.42 16.64
C VAL A 255 -6.99 3.31 15.30
N VAL A 256 -6.24 3.50 14.22
CA VAL A 256 -6.74 3.58 12.83
C VAL A 256 -5.74 2.90 11.88
N PRO A 257 -6.16 2.53 10.66
CA PRO A 257 -5.24 2.12 9.60
C PRO A 257 -4.13 3.16 9.38
N ASP A 258 -2.90 2.69 9.16
CA ASP A 258 -1.74 3.56 9.02
C ASP A 258 -1.76 4.35 7.72
N ASP A 259 -2.18 3.73 6.64
CA ASP A 259 -2.35 4.35 5.32
C ASP A 259 -3.32 5.53 5.34
N TRP A 260 -4.41 5.46 6.11
CA TRP A 260 -5.32 6.58 6.31
C TRP A 260 -4.68 7.72 7.10
N ALA A 261 -4.06 7.41 8.24
CA ALA A 261 -3.44 8.42 9.10
C ALA A 261 -2.30 9.16 8.41
N VAL A 262 -1.43 8.43 7.70
CA VAL A 262 -0.36 8.99 6.86
C VAL A 262 -0.94 9.93 5.80
N SER A 263 -2.05 9.54 5.17
CA SER A 263 -2.70 10.36 4.15
C SER A 263 -3.30 11.64 4.74
N PHE A 264 -3.86 11.61 5.96
CA PHE A 264 -4.33 12.82 6.64
C PHE A 264 -3.19 13.78 7.00
N CYS A 265 -2.08 13.25 7.51
CA CYS A 265 -0.88 14.05 7.77
C CYS A 265 -0.42 14.80 6.53
N MET A 266 -0.27 14.09 5.41
CA MET A 266 0.32 14.62 4.20
C MET A 266 -0.64 15.49 3.40
N LEU A 267 -1.94 15.25 3.51
CA LEU A 267 -2.95 16.16 2.99
C LEU A 267 -2.86 17.55 3.62
N HIS A 268 -2.58 17.63 4.92
CA HIS A 268 -2.37 18.92 5.60
C HIS A 268 -1.14 19.67 5.07
N LEU A 269 -0.16 18.94 4.53
CA LEU A 269 1.02 19.47 3.88
C LEU A 269 0.85 19.65 2.37
N HIS A 270 -0.37 19.48 1.84
CA HIS A 270 -0.69 19.56 0.41
C HIS A 270 0.06 18.54 -0.47
N VAL A 271 0.43 17.40 0.12
CA VAL A 271 1.08 16.29 -0.58
C VAL A 271 0.06 15.19 -0.81
N VAL A 272 -0.22 14.89 -2.08
CA VAL A 272 -1.22 13.89 -2.48
C VAL A 272 -0.56 12.75 -3.26
N PRO A 273 -1.13 11.53 -3.24
CA PRO A 273 -0.66 10.44 -4.08
C PRO A 273 -0.67 10.79 -5.56
N GLN A 274 0.43 10.55 -6.25
CA GLN A 274 0.50 10.69 -7.70
C GLN A 274 -0.22 9.53 -8.40
N ASP A 275 -0.80 9.79 -9.57
CA ASP A 275 -1.38 8.74 -10.40
C ASP A 275 -0.27 7.93 -11.06
N THR A 276 -0.10 6.69 -10.64
CA THR A 276 0.95 5.80 -11.16
C THR A 276 0.46 4.88 -12.26
N ARG A 277 -0.78 5.04 -12.74
CA ARG A 277 -1.30 4.21 -13.84
C ARG A 277 -0.64 4.53 -15.16
N ASP A 278 -0.69 3.60 -16.10
CA ASP A 278 -0.16 3.84 -17.43
C ASP A 278 -1.06 4.76 -18.28
N GLY A 279 -0.63 5.09 -19.50
CA GLY A 279 -1.35 6.01 -20.38
C GLY A 279 -2.75 5.54 -20.81
N VAL A 280 -3.11 4.29 -20.53
CA VAL A 280 -4.45 3.73 -20.76
C VAL A 280 -5.17 3.37 -19.46
N GLY A 281 -4.67 3.83 -18.32
CA GLY A 281 -5.31 3.71 -17.00
C GLY A 281 -5.15 2.35 -16.32
N ARG A 282 -4.16 1.52 -16.70
CA ARG A 282 -3.87 0.24 -16.03
C ARG A 282 -2.97 0.44 -14.82
N GLU A 283 -3.21 -0.35 -13.79
CA GLU A 283 -2.53 -0.23 -12.50
C GLU A 283 -1.09 -0.77 -12.56
N ARG A 284 -0.21 -0.11 -11.79
CA ARG A 284 1.17 -0.56 -11.55
C ARG A 284 1.36 -1.11 -10.14
N PHE A 285 0.68 -0.54 -9.15
CA PHE A 285 0.73 -0.99 -7.77
C PHE A 285 -0.57 -1.70 -7.46
N HIS A 286 -0.53 -3.02 -7.28
CA HIS A 286 -1.72 -3.84 -7.14
C HIS A 286 -1.96 -4.19 -5.68
N GLN A 287 -3.14 -3.85 -5.14
CA GLN A 287 -3.53 -4.19 -3.76
C GLN A 287 -4.03 -5.62 -3.59
N TYR A 288 -4.04 -6.37 -4.68
CA TYR A 288 -4.54 -7.73 -4.74
C TYR A 288 -3.53 -8.65 -5.45
N SER A 289 -3.74 -9.96 -5.30
CA SER A 289 -2.93 -10.96 -5.98
C SER A 289 -3.12 -10.92 -7.51
N PRO A 290 -2.18 -11.49 -8.29
CA PRO A 290 -2.33 -11.59 -9.74
C PRO A 290 -3.63 -12.28 -10.18
N GLU A 291 -4.13 -13.25 -9.39
CA GLU A 291 -5.42 -13.88 -9.67
C GLU A 291 -6.56 -12.87 -9.50
N GLN A 292 -6.58 -12.16 -8.38
CA GLN A 292 -7.65 -11.24 -8.05
C GLN A 292 -7.74 -10.11 -9.05
N VAL A 293 -6.64 -9.45 -9.40
CA VAL A 293 -6.66 -8.35 -10.39
C VAL A 293 -7.13 -8.81 -11.77
N TYR A 294 -6.90 -10.07 -12.13
CA TYR A 294 -7.33 -10.60 -13.43
C TYR A 294 -8.82 -10.96 -13.41
N TYR A 295 -9.29 -11.67 -12.39
CA TYR A 295 -10.63 -12.29 -12.41
C TYR A 295 -11.69 -11.51 -11.64
N TRP A 296 -11.32 -10.60 -10.74
CA TRP A 296 -12.30 -9.85 -9.97
C TRP A 296 -13.05 -8.86 -10.87
N PRO A 297 -14.39 -8.88 -10.86
CA PRO A 297 -15.17 -7.91 -11.60
C PRO A 297 -14.89 -6.50 -11.08
N ASN A 298 -15.12 -5.49 -11.91
CA ASN A 298 -15.28 -4.14 -11.39
C ASN A 298 -16.56 -4.10 -10.54
N ASP A 299 -16.45 -4.04 -9.22
CA ASP A 299 -17.59 -3.88 -8.34
C ASP A 299 -17.71 -2.40 -7.97
N THR A 300 -18.71 -1.75 -8.57
CA THR A 300 -19.01 -0.35 -8.32
C THR A 300 -20.05 -0.17 -7.22
N ASP A 301 -20.44 -1.21 -6.47
CA ASP A 301 -21.36 -1.03 -5.35
C ASP A 301 -20.65 -0.34 -4.18
N VAL A 302 -20.77 0.97 -4.21
CA VAL A 302 -20.16 1.91 -3.28
C VAL A 302 -20.70 1.77 -1.85
N LEU A 303 -21.86 1.12 -1.67
CA LEU A 303 -22.51 0.94 -0.37
C LEU A 303 -22.17 -0.39 0.31
N ASP A 304 -21.39 -1.25 -0.35
CA ASP A 304 -20.88 -2.47 0.29
C ASP A 304 -19.84 -2.10 1.35
N ARG A 305 -20.31 -2.08 2.61
CA ARG A 305 -19.53 -1.76 3.81
C ARG A 305 -18.38 -2.74 4.08
N GLN A 306 -18.28 -3.84 3.32
CA GLN A 306 -17.24 -4.85 3.46
C GLN A 306 -16.21 -4.80 2.32
N ASN A 307 -16.30 -3.84 1.41
CA ASN A 307 -15.55 -3.89 0.16
C ASN A 307 -14.54 -2.74 0.02
N TRP A 308 -13.25 -3.04 0.20
CA TRP A 308 -12.15 -2.14 -0.20
C TRP A 308 -12.19 -1.80 -1.70
N HIS A 309 -12.93 -2.58 -2.50
CA HIS A 309 -13.15 -2.27 -3.91
C HIS A 309 -13.92 -0.96 -4.11
N SER A 310 -14.77 -0.57 -3.16
CA SER A 310 -15.46 0.73 -3.17
C SER A 310 -14.49 1.93 -3.14
N ASP A 311 -13.23 1.70 -2.76
CA ASP A 311 -12.20 2.73 -2.80
C ASP A 311 -11.59 2.91 -4.22
N HIS A 312 -11.95 2.08 -5.22
CA HIS A 312 -11.59 2.32 -6.63
C HIS A 312 -12.53 3.29 -7.35
N VAL A 313 -13.60 3.74 -6.68
CA VAL A 313 -14.57 4.68 -7.24
C VAL A 313 -13.87 5.98 -7.63
N GLY A 314 -14.11 6.41 -8.89
CA GLY A 314 -13.49 7.60 -9.48
C GLY A 314 -12.05 7.40 -9.96
N ILE A 315 -11.39 6.30 -9.58
CA ILE A 315 -10.09 5.89 -10.13
C ILE A 315 -10.34 5.10 -11.42
N GLY A 316 -11.20 4.08 -11.35
CA GLY A 316 -11.45 3.14 -12.43
C GLY A 316 -10.61 1.87 -12.28
N TRP A 317 -11.28 0.72 -12.29
CA TRP A 317 -10.68 -0.61 -12.20
C TRP A 317 -10.72 -1.28 -13.58
N LYS A 318 -9.59 -1.85 -13.98
CA LYS A 318 -9.48 -2.71 -15.16
C LYS A 318 -9.20 -4.14 -14.68
N ASN A 319 -9.72 -5.12 -15.41
CA ASN A 319 -9.50 -6.54 -15.14
C ASN A 319 -9.23 -7.31 -16.43
N GLY A 320 -9.06 -8.63 -16.31
CA GLY A 320 -8.74 -9.51 -17.44
C GLY A 320 -7.47 -9.07 -18.15
N SER A 321 -7.49 -9.07 -19.49
CA SER A 321 -6.34 -8.67 -20.32
C SER A 321 -5.95 -7.20 -20.21
N GLU A 322 -6.76 -6.39 -19.52
CA GLU A 322 -6.47 -4.99 -19.24
C GLU A 322 -6.11 -4.72 -17.76
N CYS A 323 -6.04 -5.73 -16.89
CA CYS A 323 -5.85 -5.50 -15.45
C CYS A 323 -4.60 -4.67 -15.11
N CYS A 324 -3.54 -4.92 -15.87
CA CYS A 324 -2.20 -4.71 -15.37
C CYS A 324 -1.37 -4.00 -16.43
N ALA A 325 -0.65 -2.95 -16.02
CA ALA A 325 0.34 -2.33 -16.88
C ALA A 325 1.49 -3.32 -17.15
N ALA A 326 2.09 -3.25 -18.34
CA ALA A 326 3.23 -4.10 -18.68
C ALA A 326 4.41 -3.86 -17.71
N ASP A 327 4.59 -2.61 -17.26
CA ASP A 327 5.55 -2.19 -16.24
C ASP A 327 4.95 -2.20 -14.82
N SER A 328 4.11 -3.19 -14.50
CA SER A 328 3.58 -3.39 -13.14
C SER A 328 4.71 -3.51 -12.11
N VAL A 329 4.51 -2.92 -10.93
CA VAL A 329 5.53 -2.75 -9.89
C VAL A 329 5.32 -3.71 -8.73
N THR A 330 4.08 -3.86 -8.23
CA THR A 330 3.82 -4.72 -7.07
C THR A 330 2.55 -5.53 -7.20
N PHE A 331 2.54 -6.73 -6.61
CA PHE A 331 1.33 -7.51 -6.35
C PHE A 331 1.28 -7.88 -4.87
N HIS A 332 0.13 -7.66 -4.24
CA HIS A 332 -0.13 -8.04 -2.85
C HIS A 332 -0.64 -9.49 -2.75
N TYR A 333 -0.71 -10.06 -1.56
CA TYR A 333 -1.17 -11.44 -1.33
C TYR A 333 -0.43 -12.51 -2.16
N VAL A 334 0.87 -12.33 -2.35
CA VAL A 334 1.72 -13.32 -3.03
C VAL A 334 2.31 -14.26 -1.98
N HIS A 335 1.87 -15.53 -2.03
CA HIS A 335 2.32 -16.54 -1.06
C HIS A 335 3.59 -17.27 -1.50
N ASP A 336 3.75 -17.56 -2.80
CA ASP A 336 4.93 -18.24 -3.33
C ASP A 336 5.84 -17.23 -4.06
N MET A 337 6.59 -16.45 -3.26
CA MET A 337 7.52 -15.43 -3.78
C MET A 337 8.57 -16.03 -4.72
N ALA A 338 9.03 -17.26 -4.44
CA ALA A 338 10.06 -17.93 -5.23
C ALA A 338 9.53 -18.36 -6.59
N LEU A 339 8.28 -18.81 -6.67
CA LEU A 339 7.64 -19.16 -7.93
C LEU A 339 7.43 -17.94 -8.85
N VAL A 340 6.99 -16.82 -8.29
CA VAL A 340 6.83 -15.57 -9.05
C VAL A 340 8.20 -15.03 -9.52
N GLU A 341 9.22 -15.09 -8.65
CA GLU A 341 10.60 -14.74 -9.00
C GLU A 341 11.15 -15.59 -10.14
N ALA A 342 11.01 -16.92 -10.04
CA ALA A 342 11.49 -17.84 -11.07
C ALA A 342 10.80 -17.59 -12.42
N TYR A 343 9.51 -17.26 -12.41
CA TYR A 343 8.79 -16.95 -13.65
C TYR A 343 9.24 -15.62 -14.27
N LEU A 344 9.34 -14.55 -13.48
CA LEU A 344 9.67 -13.22 -14.01
C LEU A 344 11.14 -13.07 -14.43
N TYR A 345 12.06 -13.78 -13.76
CA TYR A 345 13.50 -13.67 -14.02
C TYR A 345 14.12 -14.90 -14.66
N ASN A 346 13.33 -15.94 -14.94
CA ASN A 346 13.78 -17.19 -15.57
C ASN A 346 14.97 -17.84 -14.83
N THR A 347 14.86 -17.94 -13.49
CA THR A 347 15.92 -18.42 -12.59
C THR A 347 15.68 -19.82 -12.04
#